data_AF-A0A2E8D9K2-F1
#
_entry.id   AF-A0A2E8D9K2-F1
#
_cell.length_a   1.000
_cell.length_b   1.000
_cell.length_c   1.000
_cell.angle_alpha   90.00
_cell.angle_beta   90.00
_cell.angle_gamma   90.00
#
_symmetry.space_group_name_H-M   'P 1'
#
loop_
_entity.id
_entity.type
_entity.pdbx_description
1 polymer ?
#
loop_
_entity_poly.entity_id
_entity_poly.type
_entity_poly.pdbx_seq_one_letter_code
_entity_poly.pdbx_strand_id
1 'polypeptide(L)'
;MKIPVVPLDHDLVPIGENFEVLSSNLSESGVGLLHPEPMRGKFAALVVLPDLEYIQLILRIVRCQELGAMYEMGAKFLKRLDP
;
A
#
# COMPACT_ATOMS: atom_id res chain seq x y z
N MET A 1 2.60 9.65 -7.30
CA MET A 1 1.76 10.25 -6.23
C MET A 1 2.19 9.68 -4.90
N LYS A 2 2.33 10.50 -3.85
CA LYS A 2 2.57 10.04 -2.49
C LYS A 2 1.26 9.57 -1.87
N ILE A 3 1.28 8.41 -1.23
CA ILE A 3 0.09 7.81 -0.63
C ILE A 3 0.45 7.38 0.79
N PRO A 4 -0.31 7.82 1.82
CA PRO A 4 -0.13 7.30 3.17
C PRO A 4 -0.60 5.84 3.25
N VAL A 5 0.18 5.05 3.97
CA VAL A 5 -0.01 3.62 4.14
C VAL A 5 -0.04 3.29 5.62
N VAL A 6 -1.01 2.47 6.01
CA VAL A 6 -1.07 1.87 7.34
C VAL A 6 -0.69 0.39 7.18
N PRO A 7 0.40 -0.09 7.80
CA PRO A 7 0.73 -1.51 7.79
C PRO A 7 -0.32 -2.28 8.61
N LEU A 8 -0.76 -3.43 8.10
CA LEU A 8 -1.76 -4.27 8.77
C LEU A 8 -1.20 -5.67 9.04
N ASP A 9 -1.64 -6.28 10.14
CA ASP A 9 -1.40 -7.69 10.40
C ASP A 9 -2.41 -8.60 9.66
N HIS A 10 -2.45 -9.88 10.04
CA HIS A 10 -3.32 -10.89 9.41
C HIS A 10 -4.80 -10.74 9.78
N ASP A 11 -5.09 -10.07 10.90
CA ASP A 11 -6.45 -9.78 11.37
C ASP A 11 -6.91 -8.38 10.92
N LEU A 12 -6.15 -7.74 10.02
CA LEU A 12 -6.38 -6.39 9.49
C LEU A 12 -6.30 -5.30 10.56
N VAL A 13 -5.53 -5.55 11.64
CA VAL A 13 -5.27 -4.57 12.69
C VAL A 13 -4.04 -3.74 12.32
N PRO A 14 -4.07 -2.40 12.48
CA PRO A 14 -2.89 -1.56 12.30
C PRO A 14 -1.73 -1.99 13.18
N ILE A 15 -0.56 -2.17 12.56
CA ILE A 15 0.70 -2.49 13.25
C ILE A 15 1.78 -1.54 12.79
N GLY A 16 2.68 -1.15 13.69
CA GLY A 16 3.80 -0.27 13.35
C GLY A 16 3.38 1.17 13.05
N GLU A 17 4.29 1.92 12.44
CA GLU A 17 4.08 3.34 12.11
C GLU A 17 3.54 3.49 10.68
N ASN A 18 2.73 4.54 10.48
CA ASN A 18 2.29 4.92 9.14
C ASN A 18 3.47 5.46 8.33
N PHE A 19 3.47 5.19 7.03
CA PHE A 19 4.53 5.64 6.14
C PHE A 19 3.96 6.08 4.79
N GLU A 20 4.75 6.84 4.02
CA GLU A 20 4.38 7.28 2.68
C GLU A 20 5.04 6.41 1.62
N VAL A 21 4.27 5.99 0.63
CA VAL A 21 4.82 5.32 -0.57
C VAL A 21 4.60 6.15 -1.81
N LEU A 22 5.43 5.90 -2.82
CA LEU A 22 5.19 6.41 -4.17
C LEU A 22 4.47 5.34 -4.98
N SER A 23 3.28 5.67 -5.50
CA SER A 23 2.63 4.82 -6.50
C SER A 23 3.35 4.93 -7.85
N SER A 24 3.76 3.79 -8.40
CA SER A 24 4.49 3.68 -9.68
C SER A 24 3.59 3.29 -10.85
N ASN A 25 2.62 2.40 -10.61
CA ASN A 25 1.60 2.01 -11.60
C ASN A 25 0.29 1.61 -10.90
N LEU A 26 -0.84 1.89 -11.55
CA LEU A 26 -2.18 1.56 -11.07
C LEU A 26 -2.92 0.79 -12.16
N SER A 27 -3.61 -0.28 -11.77
CA SER A 27 -4.49 -1.07 -12.63
C SER A 27 -5.81 -1.31 -11.91
N GLU A 28 -6.78 -1.94 -12.58
CA GLU A 28 -8.05 -2.33 -11.96
C GLU A 28 -7.87 -3.36 -10.82
N SER A 29 -6.78 -4.14 -10.83
CA SER A 29 -6.59 -5.28 -9.92
C SER A 29 -5.52 -5.06 -8.84
N GLY A 30 -4.77 -3.96 -8.92
CA GLY A 30 -3.63 -3.74 -8.04
C GLY A 30 -2.81 -2.51 -8.38
N VAL A 31 -1.76 -2.33 -7.59
CA VAL A 31 -0.89 -1.15 -7.60
C VAL A 31 0.55 -1.55 -7.33
N GLY A 32 1.48 -0.88 -8.01
CA GLY A 32 2.90 -0.90 -7.68
C GLY A 32 3.28 0.27 -6.80
N LEU A 33 4.10 -0.02 -5.79
CA LEU A 33 4.52 0.91 -4.76
C LEU A 33 6.04 0.93 -4.67
N LEU A 34 6.62 2.09 -4.41
CA LEU A 34 8.04 2.29 -4.15
C LEU A 34 8.25 2.86 -2.75
N HIS A 35 9.21 2.28 -2.01
CA HIS A 35 9.57 2.71 -0.67
C HIS A 35 11.06 2.46 -0.38
N PRO A 36 11.76 3.30 0.42
CA PRO A 36 13.17 3.10 0.74
C PRO A 36 13.45 1.84 1.59
N GLU A 37 12.45 1.39 2.34
CA GLU A 37 12.54 0.20 3.20
C GLU A 37 11.60 -0.92 2.74
N PRO A 38 11.96 -2.20 2.95
CA PRO A 38 11.10 -3.31 2.63
C PRO A 38 9.90 -3.35 3.58
N MET A 39 8.71 -3.59 3.04
CA MET A 39 7.50 -3.67 3.86
C MET A 39 7.46 -4.99 4.64
N ARG A 40 7.40 -4.88 5.97
CA ARG A 40 7.30 -6.01 6.89
C ARG A 40 5.82 -6.29 7.19
N GLY A 41 5.13 -6.92 6.25
CA GLY A 41 3.71 -7.24 6.38
C GLY A 41 3.12 -7.84 5.11
N LYS A 42 2.03 -8.61 5.25
CA LYS A 42 1.30 -9.14 4.08
C LYS A 42 0.21 -8.19 3.60
N PHE A 43 -0.26 -7.29 4.47
CA PHE A 43 -1.40 -6.42 4.19
C PHE A 43 -1.06 -4.98 4.51
N ALA A 44 -1.71 -4.07 3.80
CA ALA A 44 -1.63 -2.65 4.03
C ALA A 44 -2.98 -2.01 3.72
N ALA A 45 -3.27 -0.88 4.38
CA ALA A 45 -4.34 0.01 3.97
C ALA A 45 -3.73 1.21 3.24
N LEU A 46 -4.19 1.48 2.02
CA LEU A 46 -3.88 2.71 1.30
C LEU A 46 -5.03 3.69 1.45
N VAL A 47 -4.71 4.95 1.76
CA VAL A 47 -5.67 6.05 1.70
C VAL A 47 -5.32 6.93 0.52
N VAL A 48 -6.09 6.81 -0.56
CA VAL A 48 -5.89 7.68 -1.73
C VAL A 48 -6.75 8.93 -1.54
N LEU A 49 -6.13 10.10 -1.69
CA LEU A 49 -6.78 11.42 -1.62
C LEU A 49 -6.67 12.10 -2.98
N PRO A 50 -7.58 11.81 -3.94
CA PRO A 50 -7.51 12.45 -5.24
C PRO A 50 -7.89 13.92 -5.15
N ASP A 51 -8.94 14.27 -4.40
CA ASP A 51 -9.36 15.63 -4.01
C ASP A 51 -10.52 15.62 -2.96
N LEU A 52 -10.43 14.73 -1.95
CA LEU A 52 -11.32 14.55 -0.76
C LEU A 52 -12.48 13.53 -0.79
N GLU A 53 -12.67 12.73 -1.84
CA GLU A 53 -13.36 11.43 -1.66
C GLU A 53 -12.33 10.33 -1.34
N TYR A 54 -12.11 10.16 -0.05
CA TYR A 54 -11.17 9.22 0.56
C TYR A 54 -11.53 7.79 0.17
N ILE A 55 -10.67 7.14 -0.62
CA ILE A 55 -10.81 5.70 -0.87
C ILE A 55 -9.78 4.98 0.00
N GLN A 56 -10.29 4.28 1.01
CA GLN A 56 -9.51 3.35 1.80
C GLN A 56 -9.55 1.98 1.12
N LEU A 57 -8.39 1.43 0.78
CA LEU A 57 -8.27 0.11 0.15
C LEU A 57 -7.43 -0.81 1.03
N ILE A 58 -7.93 -2.02 1.29
CA ILE A 58 -7.11 -3.11 1.78
C ILE A 58 -6.44 -3.78 0.58
N LEU A 59 -5.13 -3.94 0.69
CA LEU A 59 -4.32 -4.62 -0.30
C LEU A 59 -3.48 -5.71 0.35
N ARG A 60 -3.13 -6.70 -0.47
CA ARG A 60 -2.15 -7.72 -0.12
C ARG A 60 -0.88 -7.51 -0.93
N ILE A 61 0.25 -7.40 -0.24
CA ILE A 61 1.57 -7.41 -0.86
C ILE A 61 1.83 -8.80 -1.43
N VAL A 62 2.06 -8.88 -2.73
CA VAL A 62 2.32 -10.14 -3.45
C VAL A 62 3.78 -10.26 -3.92
N ARG A 63 4.50 -9.14 -3.97
CA ARG A 63 5.92 -9.07 -4.30
C ARG A 63 6.55 -7.89 -3.56
N CYS A 64 7.78 -8.07 -3.09
CA CYS A 64 8.67 -7.00 -2.64
C CYS A 64 10.08 -7.37 -3.12
N GLN A 65 10.70 -6.50 -3.91
CA GLN A 65 12.02 -6.72 -4.48
C GLN A 65 12.84 -5.44 -4.45
N GLU A 66 14.15 -5.58 -4.28
CA GLU A 66 15.07 -4.45 -4.37
C GLU A 66 15.11 -3.88 -5.80
N LEU A 67 15.12 -2.56 -5.89
CA LEU A 67 15.25 -1.77 -7.11
C LEU A 67 16.19 -0.60 -6.84
N GLY A 68 17.50 -0.88 -6.89
CA GLY A 68 18.53 0.10 -6.54
C GLY A 68 18.47 0.49 -5.07
N ALA A 69 18.34 1.78 -4.77
CA ALA A 69 18.22 2.30 -3.40
C ALA A 69 16.79 2.23 -2.82
N MET A 70 15.87 1.61 -3.55
CA MET A 70 14.45 1.52 -3.19
C MET A 70 13.99 0.06 -3.26
N TYR A 71 12.81 -0.21 -2.73
CA TYR A 71 12.10 -1.46 -2.89
C TYR A 71 10.85 -1.22 -3.75
N GLU A 72 10.69 -2.06 -4.77
CA GLU A 72 9.45 -2.14 -5.55
C GLU A 72 8.55 -3.22 -4.96
N MET A 73 7.30 -2.85 -4.71
CA MET A 73 6.29 -3.72 -4.16
C MET A 73 5.09 -3.81 -5.09
N GLY A 74 4.66 -5.03 -5.37
CA GLY A 74 3.41 -5.30 -6.07
C GLY A 74 2.32 -5.63 -5.06
N ALA A 75 1.16 -4.99 -5.18
CA ALA A 75 0.03 -5.22 -4.31
C ALA A 75 -1.26 -5.49 -5.09
N LYS A 76 -2.07 -6.43 -4.61
CA LYS A 76 -3.42 -6.70 -5.15
C LYS A 76 -4.48 -6.06 -4.27
N PHE A 77 -5.51 -5.48 -4.90
CA PHE A 77 -6.67 -4.97 -4.17
C PHE A 77 -7.52 -6.13 -3.65
N LEU A 78 -7.89 -6.07 -2.37
CA LEU A 78 -8.75 -7.05 -1.74
C LEU A 78 -10.14 -6.50 -1.47
N LYS A 79 -10.21 -5.30 -0.92
CA LYS A 79 -11.47 -4.70 -0.50
C LYS A 79 -11.35 -3.18 -0.44
N ARG A 80 -12.41 -2.50 -0.85
CA ARG A 80 -12.63 -1.10 -0.51
C ARG A 80 -13.30 -1.01 0.85
N LEU A 81 -12.72 -0.22 1.74
CA LEU A 81 -13.33 0.16 3.00
C LEU A 81 -14.23 1.35 2.70
N ASP A 82 -15.53 1.14 2.81
CA ASP A 82 -16.50 2.22 2.78
C ASP A 82 -16.49 2.93 4.14
N PRO A 83 -16.74 4.26 4.17
CA PRO A 83 -16.84 5.03 5.40
C PRO A 83 -18.01 4.57 6.30
#